data_AF-A0A970ZV46-F1
#
_entry.id   AF-A0A970ZV46-F1
#
_cell.length_a   1.000
_cell.length_b   1.000
_cell.length_c   1.000
_cell.angle_alpha   90.00
_cell.angle_beta   90.00
_cell.angle_gamma   90.00
#
_symmetry.space_group_name_H-M   'P 1'
#
loop_
_entity.id
_entity.type
_entity.pdbx_description
1 polymer ?
#
loop_
_entity_poly.entity_id
_entity_poly.type
_entity_poly.pdbx_seq_one_letter_code
_entity_poly.pdbx_strand_id
1 'polypeptide(L)'
;MRNRSIMVVLALLSLVVWAALLTFMQRQPPSMVNQVVFEVMFAGAVVCSMVPVSYALNARFAPPLGLVGDMNRSLRQGLLAGLVGGVLMALHIMDMLPPERALVLVAIVVLLELLFYIRRR
;
A
#
# COMPACT_ATOMS: atom_id res chain seq x y z
N MET A 1 16.53 8.55 15.11
CA MET A 1 15.20 8.97 15.62
C MET A 1 14.23 9.46 14.54
N ARG A 2 14.70 10.19 13.51
CA ARG A 2 13.85 10.72 12.41
C ARG A 2 12.94 9.69 11.71
N ASN A 3 13.41 8.47 11.47
CA ASN A 3 12.58 7.45 10.83
C ASN A 3 11.39 7.03 11.70
N ARG A 4 11.55 7.02 13.04
CA ARG A 4 10.51 6.59 13.97
C ARG A 4 9.36 7.60 14.02
N SER A 5 9.65 8.90 14.01
CA SER A 5 8.61 9.94 13.96
C SER A 5 7.84 9.89 12.64
N ILE A 6 8.52 9.71 11.51
CA ILE A 6 7.86 9.56 10.19
C ILE A 6 6.89 8.36 10.20
N MET A 7 7.30 7.21 10.74
CA MET A 7 6.43 6.02 10.82
C MET A 7 5.19 6.25 11.69
N VAL A 8 5.33 6.94 12.82
CA VAL A 8 4.19 7.29 13.68
C VAL A 8 3.23 8.24 12.97
N VAL A 9 3.77 9.27 12.29
CA VAL A 9 2.96 10.22 11.52
C VAL A 9 2.20 9.50 10.40
N LEU A 10 2.85 8.60 9.66
CA LEU A 10 2.20 7.82 8.60
C LEU A 10 1.12 6.88 9.15
N ALA A 11 1.34 6.26 10.30
CA ALA A 11 0.36 5.40 10.95
C ALA A 11 -0.87 6.19 11.45
N LEU A 12 -0.68 7.40 11.97
CA LEU A 12 -1.80 8.27 12.33
C LEU A 12 -2.53 8.78 11.10
N LEU A 13 -1.78 9.16 10.05
CA LEU A 13 -2.35 9.60 8.79
C LEU A 13 -3.19 8.49 8.15
N SER A 14 -2.74 7.24 8.20
CA SER A 14 -3.51 6.13 7.65
C SER A 14 -4.87 5.96 8.34
N LEU A 15 -4.92 6.06 9.67
CA LEU A 15 -6.18 6.02 10.43
C LEU A 15 -7.14 7.15 10.00
N VAL A 16 -6.61 8.36 9.84
CA VAL A 16 -7.40 9.51 9.39
C VAL A 16 -7.93 9.30 7.97
N VAL A 17 -7.09 8.82 7.05
CA VAL A 17 -7.50 8.57 5.65
C VAL A 17 -8.52 7.45 5.57
N TRP A 18 -8.37 6.36 6.34
CA TRP A 18 -9.38 5.30 6.41
C TRP A 18 -10.73 5.80 6.95
N ALA A 19 -10.71 6.60 8.02
CA ALA A 19 -11.93 7.22 8.53
C ALA A 19 -12.58 8.15 7.50
N ALA A 20 -11.78 8.94 6.78
CA ALA A 20 -12.26 9.79 5.69
C ALA A 20 -12.86 8.96 4.55
N LEU A 21 -12.25 7.83 4.17
CA LEU A 21 -12.76 6.93 3.15
C LEU A 21 -14.12 6.32 3.54
N LEU A 22 -14.26 5.87 4.79
CA LEU A 22 -15.52 5.31 5.30
C LEU A 22 -16.66 6.36 5.29
N THR A 23 -16.35 7.58 5.73
CA THR A 23 -17.35 8.67 5.70
C THR A 23 -17.69 9.10 4.27
N PHE A 24 -16.72 9.07 3.36
CA PHE A 24 -16.93 9.33 1.94
C PHE A 24 -17.89 8.31 1.31
N MET A 25 -17.66 7.01 1.54
CA MET A 25 -18.52 5.93 1.03
C MET A 25 -19.97 6.04 1.53
N GLN A 26 -20.18 6.55 2.74
CA GLN A 26 -21.53 6.70 3.31
C GLN A 26 -22.30 7.91 2.77
N ARG A 27 -21.58 8.98 2.40
CA ARG A 27 -22.20 10.27 2.05
C ARG A 27 -22.32 10.50 0.56
N GLN A 28 -21.48 9.85 -0.25
CA GLN A 28 -21.38 10.12 -1.67
C GLN A 28 -22.01 8.98 -2.49
N PRO A 29 -22.91 9.28 -3.44
CA PRO A 29 -23.45 8.27 -4.33
C PRO A 29 -22.35 7.76 -5.28
N PRO A 30 -22.45 6.51 -5.77
CA PRO A 30 -21.50 5.94 -6.71
C PRO A 30 -21.63 6.62 -8.07
N SER A 31 -20.80 7.65 -8.28
CA SER A 31 -20.60 8.32 -9.57
C SER A 31 -19.18 8.03 -10.07
N MET A 32 -18.94 8.17 -11.38
CA MET A 32 -17.60 7.94 -11.96
C MET A 32 -16.53 8.80 -11.28
N VAL A 33 -16.83 10.08 -11.01
CA VAL A 33 -15.90 10.98 -10.29
C VAL A 33 -15.65 10.47 -8.88
N ASN A 34 -16.69 10.06 -8.17
CA ASN A 34 -16.55 9.56 -6.79
C ASN A 34 -15.82 8.23 -6.73
N GLN A 35 -15.93 7.38 -7.75
CA GLN A 35 -15.15 6.14 -7.86
C GLN A 35 -13.66 6.43 -8.03
N VAL A 36 -13.28 7.39 -8.87
CA VAL A 36 -11.87 7.80 -9.03
C VAL A 36 -11.34 8.41 -7.73
N VAL A 37 -12.12 9.25 -7.06
CA VAL A 37 -11.73 9.83 -5.76
C VAL A 37 -11.56 8.73 -4.70
N PHE A 38 -12.50 7.79 -4.63
CA PHE A 38 -12.42 6.63 -3.75
C PHE A 38 -11.14 5.83 -4.01
N GLU A 39 -10.84 5.55 -5.27
CA GLU A 39 -9.68 4.76 -5.70
C GLU A 39 -8.36 5.42 -5.26
N VAL A 40 -8.23 6.71 -5.49
CA VAL A 40 -7.04 7.48 -5.07
C VAL A 40 -6.90 7.52 -3.55
N MET A 41 -8.01 7.75 -2.83
CA MET A 41 -8.01 7.73 -1.37
C MET A 41 -7.67 6.35 -0.81
N PHE A 42 -8.21 5.29 -1.41
CA PHE A 42 -7.94 3.91 -1.03
C PHE A 42 -6.48 3.54 -1.24
N ALA A 43 -5.92 3.78 -2.43
CA ALA A 43 -4.52 3.54 -2.71
C ALA A 43 -3.62 4.33 -1.75
N GLY A 44 -3.92 5.60 -1.49
CA GLY A 44 -3.22 6.44 -0.52
C GLY A 44 -3.28 5.88 0.91
N ALA A 45 -4.45 5.40 1.35
CA ALA A 45 -4.63 4.77 2.65
C ALA A 45 -3.78 3.50 2.80
N VAL A 46 -3.74 2.67 1.75
CA VAL A 46 -2.94 1.45 1.69
C VAL A 46 -1.45 1.80 1.77
N VAL A 47 -0.95 2.78 1.00
CA VAL A 47 0.46 3.22 1.10
C VAL A 47 0.78 3.67 2.53
N CYS A 48 -0.04 4.55 3.11
CA CYS A 48 0.18 5.08 4.45
C CYS A 48 0.17 3.98 5.53
N SER A 49 -0.59 2.92 5.31
CA SER A 49 -0.66 1.75 6.21
C SER A 49 0.52 0.80 6.01
N MET A 50 0.89 0.54 4.76
CA MET A 50 1.87 -0.50 4.42
C MET A 50 3.32 -0.04 4.60
N VAL A 51 3.62 1.25 4.47
CA VAL A 51 4.97 1.78 4.75
C VAL A 51 5.42 1.51 6.19
N PRO A 52 4.66 1.84 7.26
CA PRO A 52 5.07 1.54 8.63
C PRO A 52 5.06 0.05 8.94
N VAL A 53 4.11 -0.71 8.39
CA VAL A 53 4.05 -2.17 8.57
C VAL A 53 5.28 -2.84 7.96
N SER A 54 5.62 -2.50 6.72
CA SER A 54 6.81 -3.03 6.04
C SER A 54 8.10 -2.62 6.75
N TYR A 55 8.21 -1.38 7.24
CA TYR A 55 9.36 -0.95 8.04
C TYR A 55 9.51 -1.79 9.32
N ALA A 56 8.41 -2.03 10.04
CA ALA A 56 8.42 -2.84 11.26
C ALA A 56 8.77 -4.31 11.01
N LEU A 57 8.28 -4.88 9.90
CA LEU A 57 8.61 -6.26 9.49
C LEU A 57 10.07 -6.38 9.06
N ASN A 58 10.55 -5.46 8.22
CA ASN A 58 11.94 -5.47 7.75
C ASN A 58 12.94 -5.27 8.91
N ALA A 59 12.60 -4.44 9.91
CA ALA A 59 13.43 -4.27 11.09
C ALA A 59 13.58 -5.55 11.94
N ARG A 60 12.67 -6.53 11.79
CA ARG A 60 12.71 -7.81 12.52
C ARG A 60 13.31 -8.95 11.71
N PHE A 61 13.03 -9.00 10.41
CA PHE A 61 13.30 -10.19 9.59
C PHE A 61 14.31 -9.98 8.47
N ALA A 62 14.65 -8.74 8.13
CA ALA A 62 15.51 -8.45 6.99
C ALA A 62 16.92 -7.98 7.39
N PRO A 63 17.93 -8.23 6.55
CA PRO A 63 19.26 -7.65 6.74
C PRO A 63 19.20 -6.11 6.73
N PRO A 64 19.91 -5.42 7.64
CA PRO A 64 19.91 -3.97 7.69
C PRO A 64 20.64 -3.38 6.48
N LEU A 65 19.99 -2.45 5.78
CA LEU A 65 20.54 -1.71 4.63
C LEU A 65 21.00 -0.29 5.03
N GLY A 66 21.04 -0.02 6.33
CA GLY A 66 21.29 1.31 6.90
C GLY A 66 20.03 2.19 6.91
N LEU A 67 20.10 3.31 7.62
CA LEU A 67 18.94 4.18 7.90
C LEU A 67 18.18 4.65 6.65
N VAL A 68 18.90 4.97 5.57
CA VAL A 68 18.31 5.45 4.30
C VAL A 68 17.83 4.26 3.46
N GLY A 69 18.58 3.15 3.45
CA GLY A 69 18.23 1.95 2.69
C GLY A 69 16.96 1.28 3.20
N ASP A 70 16.82 1.15 4.53
CA ASP A 70 15.63 0.55 5.16
C ASP A 70 14.39 1.40 4.92
N MET A 71 14.52 2.73 4.99
CA MET A 71 13.43 3.66 4.67
C MET A 71 13.00 3.55 3.20
N ASN A 72 13.95 3.61 2.26
CA ASN A 72 13.64 3.51 0.83
C ASN A 72 13.00 2.16 0.46
N ARG A 73 13.43 1.07 1.08
CA ARG A 73 12.82 -0.24 0.89
C ARG A 73 11.36 -0.24 1.37
N SER A 74 11.11 0.28 2.56
CA SER A 74 9.78 0.32 3.16
C SER A 74 8.83 1.22 2.36
N LEU A 75 9.32 2.37 1.90
CA LEU A 75 8.58 3.27 1.00
C LEU A 75 8.22 2.56 -0.31
N ARG A 76 9.19 1.88 -0.95
CA ARG A 76 8.95 1.14 -2.18
C ARG A 76 7.91 0.03 -1.97
N GLN A 77 8.04 -0.76 -0.91
CA GLN A 77 7.09 -1.84 -0.60
C GLN A 77 5.68 -1.30 -0.32
N GLY A 78 5.57 -0.19 0.42
CA GLY A 78 4.29 0.48 0.63
C GLY A 78 3.68 1.04 -0.65
N LEU A 79 4.48 1.67 -1.52
CA LEU A 79 4.03 2.17 -2.83
C LEU A 79 3.57 1.04 -3.75
N LEU A 80 4.31 -0.07 -3.81
CA LEU A 80 3.92 -1.25 -4.58
C LEU A 80 2.61 -1.84 -4.05
N ALA A 81 2.46 -1.95 -2.73
CA ALA A 81 1.23 -2.44 -2.13
C ALA A 81 0.03 -1.51 -2.44
N GLY A 82 0.23 -0.20 -2.38
CA GLY A 82 -0.81 0.78 -2.75
C GLY A 82 -1.18 0.73 -4.22
N LEU A 83 -0.20 0.63 -5.11
CA LEU A 83 -0.43 0.53 -6.56
C LEU A 83 -1.20 -0.75 -6.90
N VAL A 84 -0.78 -1.89 -6.34
CA VAL A 84 -1.41 -3.19 -6.62
C VAL A 84 -2.78 -3.25 -5.98
N GLY A 85 -2.91 -2.81 -4.73
CA GLY A 85 -4.19 -2.70 -4.05
C GLY A 85 -5.17 -1.83 -4.86
N GLY A 86 -4.70 -0.69 -5.36
CA GLY A 86 -5.52 0.20 -6.18
C GLY A 86 -5.90 -0.40 -7.53
N VAL A 87 -4.96 -1.02 -8.24
CA VAL A 87 -5.29 -1.74 -9.50
C VAL A 87 -6.31 -2.84 -9.26
N LEU A 88 -6.17 -3.61 -8.18
CA LEU A 88 -7.15 -4.66 -7.84
C LEU A 88 -8.51 -4.05 -7.51
N MET A 89 -8.56 -2.98 -6.73
CA MET A 89 -9.80 -2.30 -6.39
C MET A 89 -10.48 -1.70 -7.62
N ALA A 90 -9.74 -1.02 -8.49
CA ALA A 90 -10.26 -0.47 -9.73
C ALA A 90 -10.83 -1.57 -10.64
N LEU A 91 -10.11 -2.69 -10.81
CA LEU A 91 -10.60 -3.83 -11.58
C LEU A 91 -11.83 -4.48 -10.94
N HIS A 92 -11.91 -4.49 -9.61
CA HIS A 92 -13.07 -4.99 -8.88
C HIS A 92 -14.30 -4.11 -9.11
N ILE A 93 -14.15 -2.77 -9.04
CA ILE A 93 -15.24 -1.81 -9.31
C ILE A 93 -15.76 -1.94 -10.74
N MET A 94 -14.91 -2.32 -11.70
CA MET A 94 -15.30 -2.55 -13.10
C MET A 94 -15.93 -3.94 -13.34
N ASP A 95 -16.11 -4.78 -12.31
CA ASP A 95 -16.53 -6.18 -12.41
C ASP A 95 -15.61 -7.04 -13.31
N MET A 96 -14.37 -6.60 -13.53
CA MET A 96 -13.38 -7.27 -14.40
C MET A 96 -12.41 -8.17 -13.64
N LEU A 97 -12.54 -8.24 -12.31
CA LEU A 97 -11.63 -8.99 -11.42
C LEU A 97 -12.29 -10.25 -10.85
N PRO A 98 -12.28 -11.38 -11.59
CA PRO A 98 -12.54 -12.66 -10.97
C PRO A 98 -11.42 -12.99 -9.94
N PRO A 99 -11.76 -13.71 -8.85
CA PRO A 99 -10.88 -13.90 -7.70
C PRO A 99 -9.55 -14.58 -8.05
N GLU A 100 -9.54 -15.47 -9.06
CA GLU A 100 -8.31 -16.12 -9.53
C GLU A 100 -7.31 -15.13 -10.15
N ARG A 101 -7.77 -14.09 -10.86
CA ARG A 101 -6.86 -13.09 -11.47
C ARG A 101 -6.25 -12.18 -10.42
N ALA A 102 -6.98 -11.90 -9.34
CA ALA A 102 -6.46 -11.14 -8.21
C ALA A 102 -5.24 -11.83 -7.58
N LEU A 103 -5.33 -13.16 -7.37
CA LEU A 103 -4.24 -13.97 -6.84
C LEU A 103 -3.00 -13.93 -7.74
N VAL A 104 -3.17 -14.04 -9.05
CA VAL A 104 -2.06 -13.99 -10.01
C VAL A 104 -1.35 -12.63 -9.96
N LEU A 105 -2.09 -11.53 -9.92
CA LEU A 105 -1.52 -10.18 -9.81
C LEU A 105 -0.71 -9.99 -8.52
N VAL A 106 -1.26 -10.43 -7.39
CA VAL A 106 -0.55 -10.40 -6.11
C VAL A 106 0.72 -11.26 -6.18
N ALA A 107 0.63 -12.46 -6.75
CA ALA A 107 1.77 -13.37 -6.89
C ALA A 107 2.89 -12.76 -7.74
N ILE A 108 2.56 -12.10 -8.87
CA ILE A 108 3.55 -11.41 -9.71
C ILE A 108 4.30 -10.36 -8.91
N VAL A 109 3.59 -9.55 -8.11
CA VAL A 109 4.20 -8.47 -7.32
C VAL A 109 5.10 -9.03 -6.23
N VAL A 110 4.66 -10.10 -5.55
CA VAL A 110 5.48 -10.81 -4.56
C VAL A 110 6.74 -11.37 -5.20
N LEU A 111 6.64 -11.98 -6.38
CA LEU A 111 7.78 -12.49 -7.14
C LEU A 111 8.75 -11.37 -7.54
N LEU A 112 8.24 -10.22 -7.97
CA LEU A 112 9.08 -9.05 -8.28
C LEU A 112 9.83 -8.56 -7.04
N GLU A 113 9.16 -8.44 -5.89
CA GLU A 113 9.83 -8.06 -4.62
C GLU A 113 10.88 -9.10 -4.21
N LEU A 114 10.58 -10.39 -4.33
CA LEU A 114 11.54 -11.47 -4.06
C LEU A 114 12.75 -11.39 -4.99
N LEU A 115 12.55 -11.13 -6.28
CA LEU A 115 13.63 -10.99 -7.24
C LEU A 115 14.51 -9.77 -6.92
N PHE A 116 13.91 -8.65 -6.53
CA PHE A 116 14.66 -7.48 -6.04
C PHE A 116 15.42 -7.77 -4.74
N TYR A 117 14.85 -8.59 -3.85
CA TYR A 117 15.51 -9.00 -2.62
C TYR A 117 16.72 -9.89 -2.90
N ILE A 118 16.57 -10.91 -3.75
CA ILE A 118 17.66 -11.82 -4.14
C ILE A 118 18.78 -11.07 -4.86
N ARG A 119 18.44 -10.18 -5.81
CA ARG A 119 19.44 -9.42 -6.58
C ARG A 119 20.27 -8.45 -5.73
N ARG A 120 19.75 -7.98 -4.59
CA ARG A 120 20.45 -7.07 -3.68
C ARG A 120 21.31 -7.78 -2.63
N ARG A 121 21.22 -9.11 -2.56
CA ARG A 121 22.04 -9.95 -1.69
C ARG A 121 23.34 -10.32 -2.38
#